data_AF-A0A2H0CSA0-F1
#
_entry.id   AF-A0A2H0CSA0-F1
#
_cell.length_a   1.000
_cell.length_b   1.000
_cell.length_c   1.000
_cell.angle_alpha   90.00
_cell.angle_beta   90.00
_cell.angle_gamma   90.00
#
_symmetry.space_group_name_H-M   'P 1'
#
loop_
_entity.id
_entity.type
_entity.pdbx_description
1 polymer ?
#
loop_
_entity_poly.entity_id
_entity_poly.type
_entity_poly.pdbx_seq_one_letter_code
_entity_poly.pdbx_strand_id
1 'polypeptide(L)'
;MALIPCIACRKEVLETLPICPYCGTPSPKRVMLVPCRVCGEEVGKTARRCPHCTNPHPYKKRYIREYLLLIPAFLGVYFLFNIDKPNTLEIVTTLVLWFLVWFYFQNLKDFSGLMKFFPVFFPGEKTLLFPTCAKCQKKIFNKTKTCPNCGEPVPQDV
;
A
#
# COMPACT_ATOMS: atom_id res chain seq x y z
N MET A 1 12.93 27.82 2.05
CA MET A 1 11.56 27.59 2.54
C MET A 1 10.62 27.85 1.37
N ALA A 2 9.78 26.89 0.98
CA ALA A 2 8.90 27.04 -0.18
C ALA A 2 7.52 27.54 0.28
N LEU A 3 7.00 28.57 -0.40
CA LEU A 3 5.61 29.00 -0.27
C LEU A 3 4.79 28.28 -1.34
N ILE A 4 3.61 27.80 -0.96
CA ILE A 4 2.68 27.11 -1.86
C ILE A 4 1.33 27.83 -1.88
N PRO A 5 0.67 27.96 -3.03
CA PRO A 5 -0.64 28.60 -3.11
C PRO A 5 -1.72 27.71 -2.48
N CYS A 6 -2.57 28.30 -1.64
CA CYS A 6 -3.73 27.60 -1.08
C CYS A 6 -4.77 27.30 -2.19
N ILE A 7 -5.26 26.05 -2.25
CA ILE A 7 -6.24 25.63 -3.27
C ILE A 7 -7.57 26.40 -3.16
N ALA A 8 -7.98 26.77 -1.95
CA ALA A 8 -9.25 27.46 -1.73
C ALA A 8 -9.16 28.97 -1.97
N CYS A 9 -8.17 29.66 -1.38
CA CYS A 9 -8.10 31.12 -1.41
C CYS A 9 -6.98 31.69 -2.30
N ARG A 10 -6.17 30.84 -2.95
CA ARG A 10 -5.02 31.18 -3.81
C ARG A 10 -3.93 32.07 -3.19
N LYS A 11 -4.01 32.35 -1.88
CA LYS A 11 -2.96 33.05 -1.14
C LYS A 11 -1.79 32.11 -0.87
N GLU A 12 -0.58 32.67 -0.86
CA GLU A 12 0.64 31.94 -0.55
C GLU A 12 0.68 31.60 0.94
N VAL A 13 0.96 30.34 1.25
CA VAL A 13 1.03 29.85 2.63
C VAL A 13 2.32 29.07 2.83
N LEU A 14 2.87 29.16 4.04
CA LEU A 14 4.02 28.40 4.44
C LEU A 14 3.69 26.90 4.46
N GLU A 15 4.50 26.08 3.80
CA GLU A 15 4.28 24.64 3.64
C GLU A 15 4.17 23.87 4.97
N THR A 16 4.70 24.42 6.06
CA THR A 16 4.71 23.81 7.40
C THR A 16 3.40 23.99 8.16
N LEU A 17 2.52 24.90 7.74
CA LEU A 17 1.27 25.15 8.46
C LEU A 17 0.22 24.07 8.13
N PRO A 18 -0.44 23.47 9.14
CA PRO A 18 -1.46 22.43 8.92
C PRO A 18 -2.77 23.00 8.36
N ILE A 19 -3.04 24.28 8.57
CA ILE A 19 -4.28 24.97 8.22
C ILE A 19 -3.92 26.31 7.58
N CYS A 20 -4.65 26.70 6.52
CA CYS A 20 -4.48 28.01 5.90
C CYS A 20 -4.97 29.10 6.86
N PRO A 21 -4.13 30.11 7.20
CA PRO A 21 -4.52 31.18 8.12
C PRO A 21 -5.60 32.11 7.55
N TYR A 22 -5.78 32.12 6.22
CA TYR A 22 -6.71 33.04 5.56
C TYR A 22 -8.11 32.48 5.36
N CYS A 23 -8.26 31.16 5.20
CA CYS A 23 -9.55 30.54 4.89
C CYS A 23 -9.90 29.33 5.78
N GLY A 24 -9.00 28.90 6.66
CA GLY A 24 -9.24 27.77 7.55
C GLY A 24 -9.24 26.40 6.86
N THR A 25 -8.99 26.31 5.55
CA THR A 25 -8.91 25.02 4.85
C THR A 25 -7.59 24.30 5.15
N PRO A 26 -7.59 22.96 5.31
CA PRO A 26 -6.38 22.20 5.57
C PRO A 26 -5.35 22.35 4.44
N SER A 27 -4.07 22.39 4.80
CA SER A 27 -3.00 22.60 3.82
C SER A 27 -2.82 21.37 2.90
N PRO A 28 -2.44 21.59 1.63
CA PRO A 28 -2.37 20.52 0.63
C PRO A 28 -1.26 19.50 0.91
N LYS A 29 -0.28 19.82 1.77
CA LYS A 29 0.86 18.94 2.09
C LYS A 29 0.47 17.61 2.75
N ARG A 30 -0.76 17.48 3.27
CA ARG A 30 -1.28 16.20 3.80
C ARG A 30 -2.03 15.34 2.78
N VAL A 31 -2.37 15.89 1.61
CA VAL A 31 -2.91 15.08 0.52
C VAL A 31 -1.72 14.57 -0.26
N MET A 32 -1.07 13.51 0.22
CA MET A 32 -0.11 12.78 -0.62
C MET A 32 -0.85 12.38 -1.89
N LEU A 33 -0.58 13.06 -3.00
CA LEU A 33 -1.17 12.70 -4.28
C LEU A 33 -0.38 11.51 -4.82
N VAL A 34 -1.11 10.52 -5.31
CA VAL A 34 -0.58 9.32 -5.92
C VAL A 34 -1.20 9.23 -7.31
N PRO A 35 -0.42 8.94 -8.37
CA PRO A 35 -0.99 8.81 -9.70
C PRO A 35 -1.90 7.58 -9.76
N CYS A 36 -3.08 7.76 -10.35
CA CYS A 36 -3.99 6.66 -10.62
C CYS A 36 -3.37 5.70 -11.64
N ARG A 37 -3.35 4.39 -11.36
CA ARG A 37 -2.79 3.39 -12.30
C ARG A 37 -3.55 3.27 -13.62
N VAL A 38 -4.81 3.70 -13.67
CA VAL A 38 -5.64 3.57 -14.87
C VAL A 38 -5.59 4.84 -15.72
N CYS A 39 -5.86 6.00 -15.12
CA CYS A 39 -5.92 7.27 -15.87
C CYS A 39 -4.66 8.13 -15.76
N GLY A 40 -3.70 7.81 -14.87
CA GLY A 40 -2.50 8.61 -14.65
C GLY A 40 -2.71 9.88 -13.80
N GLU A 41 -3.96 10.29 -13.58
CA GLU A 41 -4.29 11.52 -12.86
C GLU A 41 -3.90 11.45 -11.37
N GLU A 42 -3.46 12.59 -10.83
CA GLU A 42 -3.07 12.71 -9.43
C GLU A 42 -4.30 12.69 -8.51
N VAL A 43 -4.35 11.71 -7.60
CA VAL A 43 -5.45 11.56 -6.66
C VAL A 43 -4.95 11.43 -5.24
N GLY A 44 -5.72 11.94 -4.28
CA GLY A 44 -5.35 11.84 -2.87
C GLY A 44 -5.22 10.38 -2.42
N LYS A 45 -4.15 10.04 -1.70
CA LYS A 45 -3.86 8.69 -1.19
C LYS A 45 -4.97 8.10 -0.33
N THR A 46 -5.81 8.93 0.27
CA THR A 46 -6.98 8.54 1.06
C THR A 46 -8.24 8.27 0.24
N ALA A 47 -8.26 8.65 -1.04
CA ALA A 47 -9.40 8.45 -1.92
C ALA A 47 -9.61 6.94 -2.18
N ARG A 48 -10.81 6.44 -1.88
CA ARG A 48 -11.17 5.04 -2.13
C ARG A 48 -11.34 4.73 -3.62
N ARG A 49 -11.77 5.73 -4.40
CA ARG A 49 -11.98 5.67 -5.84
C ARG A 49 -11.39 6.92 -6.49
N CYS A 50 -10.91 6.76 -7.72
CA CYS A 50 -10.49 7.89 -8.53
C CYS A 50 -11.73 8.71 -8.97
N PRO A 51 -11.74 10.05 -8.82
CA PRO A 51 -12.86 10.88 -9.28
C PRO A 51 -12.97 10.95 -10.82
N HIS A 52 -11.87 10.69 -11.54
CA HIS A 52 -11.83 10.80 -13.00
C HIS A 52 -12.24 9.49 -13.71
N CYS A 53 -11.81 8.33 -13.21
CA CYS A 53 -12.08 7.04 -13.85
C CYS A 53 -12.97 6.11 -13.04
N THR A 54 -13.39 6.51 -11.83
CA THR A 54 -14.26 5.73 -10.91
C THR A 54 -13.65 4.41 -10.42
N ASN A 55 -12.48 4.02 -10.93
CA ASN A 55 -11.81 2.79 -10.57
C ASN A 55 -11.31 2.79 -9.12
N PRO A 56 -11.35 1.62 -8.45
CA PRO A 56 -10.85 1.48 -7.09
C PRO A 56 -9.33 1.70 -7.03
N HIS A 57 -8.90 2.45 -6.02
CA HIS A 57 -7.48 2.79 -5.88
C HIS A 57 -6.65 1.56 -5.46
N PRO A 58 -5.53 1.25 -6.13
CA PRO A 58 -4.76 0.02 -5.91
C PRO A 58 -4.03 -0.03 -4.55
N TYR A 59 -3.94 1.09 -3.84
CA TYR A 59 -3.17 1.17 -2.59
C TYR A 59 -3.87 0.57 -1.37
N LYS A 60 -5.17 0.24 -1.45
CA LYS A 60 -5.82 -0.52 -0.39
C LYS A 60 -5.67 -2.01 -0.70
N LYS A 61 -4.46 -2.54 -0.48
CA LYS A 61 -4.18 -3.99 -0.63
C LYS A 61 -5.16 -4.77 0.25
N ARG A 62 -6.00 -5.59 -0.39
CA ARG A 62 -6.98 -6.48 0.24
C ARG A 62 -6.29 -7.74 0.79
N TYR A 63 -5.19 -7.57 1.54
CA TYR A 63 -4.26 -8.64 1.89
C TYR A 63 -4.71 -9.52 3.07
N ILE A 64 -5.85 -9.21 3.69
CA ILE A 64 -6.26 -9.86 4.94
C ILE A 64 -7.03 -11.18 4.70
N ARG A 65 -7.60 -11.40 3.51
CA ARG A 65 -8.57 -12.49 3.33
C ARG A 65 -7.91 -13.86 3.14
N GLU A 66 -6.75 -13.95 2.51
CA GLU A 66 -6.11 -15.25 2.22
C GLU A 66 -5.37 -15.82 3.45
N TYR A 67 -4.70 -14.98 4.24
CA TYR A 67 -4.04 -15.43 5.47
C TYR A 67 -5.02 -15.84 6.58
N LEU A 68 -6.23 -15.25 6.60
CA LEU A 68 -7.25 -15.58 7.60
C LEU A 68 -7.75 -17.04 7.49
N LEU A 69 -7.65 -17.66 6.31
CA LEU A 69 -8.08 -19.04 6.08
C LEU A 69 -6.96 -20.07 6.29
N LEU A 70 -5.70 -19.66 6.10
CA LEU A 70 -4.54 -20.55 6.26
C LEU A 70 -4.24 -20.87 7.74
N ILE A 71 -4.43 -19.89 8.63
CA ILE A 71 -4.17 -20.04 10.08
C ILE A 71 -5.02 -21.18 10.70
N PRO A 72 -6.37 -21.19 10.58
CA PRO A 72 -7.17 -22.27 11.16
C PRO A 72 -6.93 -23.63 10.51
N ALA A 73 -6.58 -23.69 9.21
CA ALA A 73 -6.25 -24.94 8.54
C ALA A 73 -4.96 -25.57 9.13
N PHE A 74 -3.91 -24.77 9.33
CA PHE A 74 -2.68 -25.24 9.97
C PHE A 74 -2.88 -25.69 11.41
N LEU A 75 -3.72 -24.97 12.17
CA LEU A 75 -4.08 -25.35 13.54
C LEU A 75 -4.87 -26.65 13.62
N GLY A 76 -5.82 -26.87 12.69
CA GLY A 76 -6.56 -28.13 12.62
C GLY A 76 -5.64 -29.33 12.37
N VAL A 77 -4.67 -29.18 11.47
CA VAL A 77 -3.66 -30.21 11.21
C VAL A 77 -2.79 -30.44 12.44
N TYR A 78 -2.30 -29.39 13.10
CA TYR A 78 -1.50 -29.52 14.32
C TYR A 78 -2.26 -30.23 15.45
N PHE A 79 -3.56 -29.95 15.60
CA PHE A 79 -4.42 -30.65 16.56
C PHE A 79 -4.59 -32.14 16.24
N LEU A 80 -4.71 -32.51 14.96
CA LEU A 80 -4.82 -33.92 14.55
C LEU A 80 -3.56 -34.73 14.84
N PHE A 81 -2.37 -34.13 14.76
CA PHE A 81 -1.10 -34.81 15.03
C PHE A 81 -0.76 -34.98 16.52
N ASN A 82 -1.45 -34.29 17.44
CA ASN A 82 -1.15 -34.32 18.88
C ASN A 82 -2.14 -35.17 19.71
N ILE A 83 -2.95 -36.03 19.07
CA ILE A 83 -4.02 -36.79 19.76
C ILE A 83 -3.50 -37.97 20.57
N ASP A 84 -2.24 -38.41 20.39
CA ASP A 84 -1.80 -39.69 20.97
C ASP A 84 -1.59 -39.69 22.49
N LYS A 85 -1.39 -38.55 23.17
CA LYS A 85 -1.36 -38.47 24.65
C LYS A 85 -1.78 -37.09 25.18
N PRO A 86 -3.08 -36.82 25.33
CA PRO A 86 -3.51 -35.53 25.84
C PRO A 86 -3.56 -35.54 27.37
N ASN A 87 -2.58 -34.88 28.00
CA ASN A 87 -2.83 -34.33 29.33
C ASN A 87 -3.83 -33.19 29.17
N THR A 88 -5.02 -33.35 29.76
CA THR A 88 -6.16 -32.41 29.61
C THR A 88 -5.76 -30.95 29.92
N LEU A 89 -4.78 -30.76 30.80
CA LEU A 89 -4.26 -29.44 31.19
C LEU A 89 -3.51 -28.73 30.04
N GLU A 90 -2.75 -29.45 29.21
CA GLU A 90 -1.97 -28.86 28.12
C GLU A 90 -2.85 -28.43 26.94
N ILE A 91 -3.96 -29.12 26.72
CA ILE A 91 -4.96 -28.71 25.71
C ILE A 91 -5.62 -27.40 26.14
N VAL A 92 -5.99 -27.28 27.42
CA VAL A 92 -6.66 -26.08 27.91
C VAL A 92 -5.72 -24.87 27.85
N THR A 93 -4.45 -25.03 28.23
CA THR A 93 -3.48 -23.92 28.18
C THR A 93 -3.17 -23.50 26.75
N THR A 94 -3.04 -24.43 25.80
CA THR A 94 -2.83 -24.11 24.38
C THR A 94 -4.03 -23.40 23.77
N LEU A 95 -5.26 -23.82 24.08
CA LEU A 95 -6.48 -23.13 23.63
C LEU A 95 -6.60 -21.72 24.20
N VAL A 96 -6.29 -21.53 25.49
CA VAL A 96 -6.34 -20.21 26.15
C VAL A 96 -5.27 -19.27 25.56
N LEU A 97 -4.03 -19.74 25.42
CA LEU A 97 -2.95 -18.95 24.81
C LEU A 97 -3.29 -18.58 23.36
N TRP A 98 -3.86 -19.51 22.60
CA TRP A 98 -4.30 -19.23 21.24
C TRP A 98 -5.39 -18.16 21.20
N PHE A 99 -6.38 -18.24 22.09
CA PHE A 99 -7.45 -17.25 22.18
C PHE A 99 -6.93 -15.86 22.56
N LEU A 100 -5.97 -15.78 23.49
CA LEU A 100 -5.31 -14.53 23.88
C LEU A 100 -4.50 -13.93 22.74
N VAL A 101 -3.74 -14.75 22.01
CA VAL A 101 -2.99 -14.30 20.83
C VAL A 101 -3.95 -13.80 19.75
N TRP A 102 -5.02 -14.54 19.46
CA TRP A 102 -6.03 -14.12 18.49
C TRP A 102 -6.72 -12.81 18.89
N PHE A 103 -7.10 -12.66 20.17
CA PHE A 103 -7.70 -11.43 20.71
C PHE A 103 -6.72 -10.25 20.66
N TYR A 104 -5.44 -10.49 20.92
CA TYR A 104 -4.38 -9.49 20.80
C TYR A 104 -4.21 -9.03 19.33
N PHE A 105 -4.23 -9.95 18.37
CA PHE A 105 -4.18 -9.63 16.94
C PHE A 105 -5.40 -8.86 16.44
N GLN A 106 -6.60 -9.15 16.94
CA GLN A 106 -7.82 -8.40 16.57
C GLN A 106 -7.80 -6.96 17.10
N ASN A 107 -7.19 -6.74 18.27
CA ASN A 107 -7.05 -5.40 18.84
C ASN A 107 -5.92 -4.57 18.18
N LEU A 108 -4.97 -5.23 17.52
CA LEU A 108 -3.95 -4.57 16.70
C LEU A 108 -4.52 -4.19 15.31
N LYS A 109 -5.52 -3.31 15.28
CA LYS A 109 -6.08 -2.75 14.03
C LYS A 109 -5.09 -1.92 13.20
N ASP A 110 -3.88 -1.67 13.71
CA ASP A 110 -2.82 -0.88 13.07
C ASP A 110 -1.57 -1.69 12.69
N PHE A 111 -1.73 -2.96 12.29
CA PHE A 111 -0.61 -3.82 11.82
C PHE A 111 0.08 -3.36 10.51
N SER A 112 -0.30 -2.20 9.96
CA SER A 112 0.33 -1.65 8.74
C SER A 112 1.80 -1.27 8.95
N GLY A 113 2.25 -1.10 10.20
CA GLY A 113 3.63 -0.70 10.53
C GLY A 113 4.62 -1.85 10.76
N LEU A 114 4.17 -3.01 11.23
CA LEU A 114 5.05 -4.05 11.80
C LEU A 114 5.59 -5.06 10.77
N MET A 115 4.97 -5.17 9.59
CA MET A 115 5.47 -6.02 8.49
C MET A 115 6.76 -5.50 7.82
N LYS A 116 7.34 -4.40 8.30
CA LYS A 116 8.64 -3.91 7.83
C LYS A 116 9.85 -4.61 8.48
N PHE A 117 9.63 -5.42 9.53
CA PHE A 117 10.71 -6.03 10.31
C PHE A 117 11.02 -7.49 10.00
N PHE A 118 10.22 -8.16 9.16
CA PHE A 118 10.60 -9.46 8.61
C PHE A 118 11.12 -9.25 7.18
N PRO A 119 12.44 -9.29 6.95
CA PRO A 119 12.97 -9.50 5.61
C PRO A 119 12.62 -10.93 5.22
N VAL A 120 11.41 -11.13 4.68
CA VAL A 120 11.10 -12.34 3.93
C VAL A 120 12.07 -12.34 2.76
N PHE A 121 13.03 -13.26 2.84
CA PHE A 121 13.99 -13.57 1.81
C PHE A 121 13.20 -14.11 0.60
N PHE A 122 12.73 -13.20 -0.26
CA PHE A 122 12.17 -13.55 -1.57
C PHE A 122 13.35 -13.70 -2.54
N PRO A 123 13.72 -14.92 -2.96
CA PRO A 123 14.68 -15.09 -4.02
C PRO A 123 14.04 -14.65 -5.34
N GLY A 124 14.61 -13.63 -5.98
CA GLY A 124 14.41 -13.36 -7.40
C GLY A 124 13.28 -12.40 -7.77
N GLU A 125 13.15 -11.25 -7.10
CA GLU A 125 12.44 -10.13 -7.71
C GLU A 125 13.34 -9.54 -8.82
N LYS A 126 13.08 -9.98 -10.06
CA LYS A 126 13.68 -9.37 -11.25
C LYS A 126 13.36 -7.88 -11.19
N THR A 127 14.38 -7.07 -10.96
CA THR A 127 14.28 -5.61 -11.06
C THR A 127 13.80 -5.30 -12.46
N LEU A 128 12.50 -4.99 -12.58
CA LEU A 128 11.92 -4.45 -13.80
C LEU A 128 12.60 -3.11 -14.02
N LEU A 129 13.70 -3.12 -14.77
CA LEU A 129 14.31 -1.92 -15.31
C LEU A 129 13.27 -1.30 -16.22
N PHE A 130 12.58 -0.27 -15.72
CA PHE A 130 11.71 0.53 -16.55
C PHE A 130 12.58 1.24 -17.59
N PRO A 131 12.35 1.02 -18.90
CA PRO A 131 13.11 1.71 -19.93
C PRO A 131 12.91 3.22 -19.79
N THR A 132 14.02 3.96 -19.71
CA THR A 132 14.05 5.41 -19.78
C THR A 132 14.25 5.82 -21.23
N CYS A 133 13.57 6.88 -21.66
CA CYS A 133 13.79 7.43 -22.99
C CYS A 133 15.21 8.04 -23.08
N ALA A 134 16.02 7.62 -24.07
CA ALA A 134 17.39 8.11 -24.23
C ALA A 134 17.48 9.64 -24.37
N LYS A 135 16.46 10.27 -24.97
CA LYS A 135 16.46 11.72 -25.24
C LYS A 135 15.93 12.54 -24.08
N CYS A 136 14.81 12.14 -23.47
CA CYS A 136 14.15 12.94 -22.43
C CYS A 136 14.37 12.42 -21.00
N GLN A 137 15.04 11.26 -20.84
CA GLN A 137 15.31 10.59 -19.56
C GLN A 137 14.09 10.32 -18.66
N LYS A 138 12.87 10.54 -19.17
CA LYS A 138 11.63 10.24 -18.45
C LYS A 138 11.32 8.74 -18.53
N LYS A 139 10.78 8.21 -17.42
CA LYS A 139 10.33 6.82 -17.31
C LYS A 139 9.07 6.60 -18.15
N ILE A 140 9.06 5.53 -18.94
CA ILE A 140 7.93 5.15 -19.79
C ILE A 140 7.13 4.07 -19.04
N PHE A 141 5.89 4.38 -18.68
CA PHE A 141 5.04 3.47 -17.90
C PHE A 141 4.10 2.61 -18.75
N ASN A 142 4.08 2.82 -20.08
CA ASN A 142 3.15 2.15 -20.98
C ASN A 142 3.88 1.63 -22.21
N LYS A 143 3.52 0.42 -22.69
CA LYS A 143 4.13 -0.20 -23.89
C LYS A 143 3.62 0.48 -25.18
N THR A 144 3.87 1.77 -25.34
CA THR A 144 3.57 2.50 -26.58
C THR A 144 4.79 2.47 -27.49
N LYS A 145 4.55 2.37 -28.81
CA LYS A 145 5.63 2.38 -29.81
C LYS A 145 6.41 3.70 -29.83
N THR A 146 5.83 4.77 -29.32
CA THR A 146 6.42 6.12 -29.26
C THR A 146 6.39 6.68 -27.84
N CYS A 147 7.38 7.51 -27.52
CA CYS A 147 7.46 8.20 -26.24
C CYS A 147 6.40 9.32 -26.18
N PRO A 148 5.56 9.38 -25.12
CA PRO A 148 4.51 10.39 -25.02
C PRO A 148 5.04 11.83 -24.79
N ASN A 149 6.31 11.99 -24.40
CA ASN A 149 6.90 13.31 -24.18
C ASN A 149 7.62 13.87 -25.42
N CYS A 150 8.31 13.03 -26.19
CA CYS A 150 9.14 13.50 -27.31
C CYS A 150 8.75 12.92 -28.68
N GLY A 151 7.80 11.98 -28.74
CA GLY A 151 7.32 11.39 -29.99
C GLY A 151 8.25 10.37 -30.65
N GLU A 152 9.46 10.16 -30.14
CA GLU A 152 10.42 9.22 -30.73
C GLU A 152 10.03 7.74 -30.52
N PRO A 153 10.36 6.85 -31.48
CA PRO A 153 10.09 5.44 -31.36
C PRO A 153 10.92 4.79 -30.25
N VAL A 154 10.31 3.90 -29.47
CA VAL A 154 10.98 3.15 -28.41
C VAL A 154 11.49 1.83 -28.98
N PRO A 155 12.80 1.51 -28.86
CA PRO A 155 13.34 0.24 -29.35
C PRO A 155 12.63 -0.94 -28.65
N GLN A 156 12.16 -1.91 -29.43
CA GLN A 156 11.30 -3.00 -28.96
C GLN A 156 12.05 -4.18 -28.32
N ASP A 157 13.38 -4.07 -28.20
CA ASP A 157 14.27 -5.21 -27.90
C ASP A 157 14.73 -5.30 -26.43
N VAL A 158 13.98 -4.71 -25.48
CA VAL A 158 14.34 -4.70 -24.03
C VAL A 158 13.19 -5.14 -23.13
#